data_AF-A0AA92UWW5-F1
#
_entry.id   AF-A0AA92UWW5-F1
#
_cell.length_a   1.000
_cell.length_b   1.000
_cell.length_c   1.000
_cell.angle_alpha   90.00
_cell.angle_beta   90.00
_cell.angle_gamma   90.00
#
_symmetry.space_group_name_H-M   'P 1'
#
loop_
_entity.id
_entity.type
_entity.pdbx_description
1 polymer ?
#
loop_
_entity_poly.entity_id
_entity_poly.type
_entity_poly.pdbx_seq_one_letter_code
_entity_poly.pdbx_strand_id
1 'polypeptide(L)'
;MANQATTTYKVTGTQKAVSNLWNTLQCMEVNSRNIWLDDLAKHYGIDYQKKHISVRGHIYWAEYEEDEDTSLLSFETETAWDACNDLFFEINRLLDDELSISYRCCECGCEVYYTHDEGNYFPEECCVSASGEPFEDCCDDVYGTIGEAIREWTSKTGIEQGERTDEQMMDFINEYEYEDDDTYFYIRTFTFE
;
A
#
# COMPACT_ATOMS: atom_id res chain seq x y z
N MET A 1 -9.49 -18.30 1.70
CA MET A 1 -9.01 -17.03 2.29
C MET A 1 -8.90 -16.05 1.14
N ALA A 2 -9.22 -14.77 1.32
CA ALA A 2 -8.92 -13.78 0.28
C ALA A 2 -7.44 -13.41 0.41
N ASN A 3 -6.78 -13.11 -0.70
CA ASN A 3 -5.46 -12.48 -0.64
C ASN A 3 -5.61 -11.08 -0.05
N GLN A 4 -4.61 -10.64 0.72
CA GLN A 4 -4.66 -9.39 1.46
C GLN A 4 -3.86 -8.34 0.73
N ALA A 5 -4.53 -7.25 0.36
CA ALA A 5 -3.91 -6.06 -0.19
C ALA A 5 -3.57 -5.12 0.96
N THR A 6 -2.29 -4.74 1.05
CA THR A 6 -1.81 -3.68 1.93
C THR A 6 -1.79 -2.38 1.15
N THR A 7 -2.47 -1.36 1.66
CA THR A 7 -2.49 -0.04 1.03
C THR A 7 -2.05 1.00 2.03
N THR A 8 -0.97 1.73 1.71
CA THR A 8 -0.53 2.89 2.47
C THR A 8 -1.16 4.14 1.87
N TYR A 9 -1.83 4.93 2.69
CA TYR A 9 -2.43 6.21 2.31
C TYR A 9 -1.66 7.37 2.92
N LYS A 10 -1.55 8.45 2.15
CA LYS A 10 -0.99 9.74 2.53
C LYS A 10 -2.01 10.81 2.18
N VAL A 11 -2.63 11.39 3.20
CA VAL A 11 -3.77 12.30 3.06
C VAL A 11 -3.40 13.68 3.56
N THR A 12 -3.48 14.66 2.67
CA THR A 12 -3.39 16.08 3.01
C THR A 12 -4.67 16.81 2.62
N GLY A 13 -4.71 18.13 2.79
CA GLY A 13 -5.88 18.93 2.47
C GLY A 13 -6.01 20.12 3.41
N THR A 14 -7.23 20.65 3.54
CA THR A 14 -7.48 21.66 4.57
C THR A 14 -7.30 21.06 5.96
N GLN A 15 -6.78 21.86 6.90
CA GLN A 15 -6.64 21.44 8.30
C GLN A 15 -7.96 20.91 8.87
N LYS A 16 -9.09 21.53 8.50
CA LYS A 16 -10.43 21.10 8.91
C LYS A 16 -10.76 19.69 8.42
N ALA A 17 -10.54 19.39 7.15
CA ALA A 17 -10.89 18.10 6.56
C ALA A 17 -9.97 16.98 7.08
N VAL A 18 -8.66 17.21 7.10
CA VAL A 18 -7.68 16.22 7.60
C VAL A 18 -7.91 15.96 9.09
N SER A 19 -8.10 17.01 9.89
CA SER A 19 -8.42 16.87 11.32
C SER A 19 -9.75 16.16 11.54
N ASN A 20 -10.75 16.32 10.68
CA ASN A 20 -12.00 15.57 10.81
C ASN A 20 -11.76 14.07 10.71
N LEU A 21 -11.09 13.63 9.64
CA LEU A 21 -10.78 12.22 9.44
C LEU A 21 -9.91 11.66 10.57
N TRP A 22 -8.85 12.37 10.95
CA TRP A 22 -7.98 11.97 12.06
C TRP A 22 -8.76 11.83 13.38
N ASN A 23 -9.55 12.84 13.76
CA ASN A 23 -10.35 12.79 14.98
C ASN A 23 -11.36 11.64 14.96
N THR A 24 -11.96 11.33 13.80
CA THR A 24 -12.84 10.17 13.66
C THR A 24 -12.08 8.87 13.91
N LEU A 25 -10.89 8.68 13.32
CA LEU A 25 -10.06 7.50 13.57
C LEU A 25 -9.66 7.39 15.05
N GLN A 26 -9.31 8.50 15.70
CA GLN A 26 -9.02 8.54 17.13
C GLN A 26 -10.23 8.17 18.00
N CYS A 27 -11.42 8.69 17.68
CA CYS A 27 -12.67 8.33 18.36
C CYS A 27 -13.02 6.85 18.20
N MET A 28 -12.58 6.23 17.10
CA MET A 28 -12.72 4.80 16.86
C MET A 28 -11.58 3.96 17.48
N GLU A 29 -10.63 4.61 18.15
CA GLU A 29 -9.49 4.01 18.87
C GLU A 29 -8.45 3.36 17.95
N VAL A 30 -8.15 4.01 16.81
CA VAL A 30 -7.03 3.62 15.92
C VAL A 30 -5.73 3.45 16.73
N ASN A 31 -4.86 2.53 16.29
CA ASN A 31 -3.63 2.09 16.97
C ASN A 31 -3.83 1.31 18.27
N SER A 32 -5.02 1.32 18.87
CA SER A 32 -5.38 0.41 19.98
C SER A 32 -6.16 -0.82 19.49
N ARG A 33 -6.85 -0.68 18.36
CA ARG A 33 -7.55 -1.76 17.65
C ARG A 33 -7.73 -1.43 16.18
N ASN A 34 -8.05 -2.47 15.41
CA ASN A 34 -8.39 -2.34 14.01
C ASN A 34 -9.74 -1.62 13.85
N ILE A 35 -9.81 -0.71 12.88
CA ILE A 35 -11.05 -0.03 12.47
C ILE A 35 -11.58 -0.70 11.22
N TRP A 36 -12.69 -1.41 11.35
CA TRP A 36 -13.36 -2.03 10.21
C TRP A 36 -13.93 -0.97 9.27
N LEU A 37 -13.70 -1.14 7.96
CA LEU A 37 -14.11 -0.14 6.96
C LEU A 37 -15.63 0.02 6.87
N ASP A 38 -16.41 -1.02 7.20
CA ASP A 38 -17.87 -0.93 7.23
C ASP A 38 -18.37 -0.09 8.42
N ASP A 39 -17.69 -0.14 9.56
CA ASP A 39 -17.98 0.72 10.71
C ASP A 39 -17.59 2.17 10.44
N LEU A 40 -16.47 2.41 9.74
CA LEU A 40 -16.08 3.74 9.28
C LEU A 40 -17.12 4.32 8.29
N ALA A 41 -17.58 3.51 7.33
CA ALA A 41 -18.64 3.91 6.41
C ALA A 41 -19.94 4.27 7.14
N LYS A 42 -20.35 3.47 8.14
CA LYS A 42 -21.52 3.76 8.99
C LYS A 42 -21.35 5.06 9.78
N HIS A 43 -20.15 5.34 10.31
CA HIS A 43 -19.84 6.58 11.03
C HIS A 43 -20.11 7.82 10.16
N TYR A 44 -19.65 7.79 8.91
CA TYR A 44 -19.89 8.86 7.93
C TYR A 44 -21.30 8.84 7.30
N GLY A 45 -22.15 7.87 7.65
CA GLY A 45 -23.49 7.74 7.07
C GLY A 45 -23.50 7.29 5.61
N ILE A 46 -22.45 6.61 5.15
CA ILE A 46 -22.30 6.13 3.77
C ILE A 46 -23.06 4.81 3.61
N ASP A 47 -24.07 4.81 2.73
CA ASP A 47 -24.73 3.59 2.27
C ASP A 47 -23.87 2.89 1.20
N TYR A 48 -22.82 2.22 1.67
CA TYR A 48 -21.83 1.55 0.81
C TYR A 48 -22.44 0.43 -0.03
N GLN A 49 -23.51 -0.23 0.45
CA GLN A 49 -24.21 -1.27 -0.32
C GLN A 49 -24.92 -0.69 -1.54
N LYS A 50 -25.66 0.42 -1.36
CA LYS A 50 -26.35 1.09 -2.46
C LYS A 50 -25.39 1.73 -3.46
N LYS A 51 -24.23 2.20 -2.98
CA LYS A 51 -23.17 2.77 -3.81
C LYS A 51 -22.26 1.73 -4.45
N HIS A 52 -22.43 0.44 -4.12
CA HIS A 52 -21.55 -0.64 -4.56
C HIS A 52 -20.08 -0.46 -4.18
N ILE A 53 -19.82 0.17 -3.03
CA ILE A 53 -18.47 0.40 -2.49
C ILE A 53 -18.04 -0.82 -1.66
N SER A 54 -16.86 -1.35 -1.96
CA SER A 54 -16.23 -2.39 -1.13
C SER A 54 -15.76 -1.79 0.19
N VAL A 55 -16.06 -2.49 1.28
CA VAL A 55 -15.62 -2.15 2.65
C VAL A 55 -15.01 -3.37 3.33
N ARG A 56 -14.43 -4.27 2.54
CA ARG A 56 -13.88 -5.55 3.01
C ARG A 56 -12.43 -5.36 3.44
N GLY A 57 -12.25 -4.89 4.66
CA GLY A 57 -10.93 -4.69 5.24
C GLY A 57 -11.01 -3.85 6.50
N HIS A 58 -9.86 -3.40 6.94
CA HIS A 58 -9.74 -2.56 8.12
C HIS A 58 -8.49 -1.67 8.04
N ILE A 59 -8.53 -0.55 8.76
CA ILE A 59 -7.34 0.24 9.08
C ILE A 59 -6.71 -0.37 10.34
N TYR A 60 -5.43 -0.69 10.31
CA TYR A 60 -4.71 -1.25 11.47
C TYR A 60 -3.70 -0.27 12.08
N TRP A 61 -3.31 0.75 11.34
CA TRP A 61 -2.37 1.77 11.79
C TRP A 61 -2.69 3.14 11.17
N ALA A 62 -2.49 4.20 11.94
CA ALA A 62 -2.55 5.58 11.46
C ALA A 62 -1.66 6.52 12.28
N GLU A 63 -1.12 7.55 11.63
CA GLU A 63 -0.31 8.60 12.24
C GLU A 63 -0.69 9.96 11.65
N TYR A 64 -0.63 10.99 12.48
CA TYR A 64 -0.94 12.35 12.10
C TYR A 64 0.23 13.27 12.43
N GLU A 65 0.72 13.94 11.40
CA GLU A 65 1.82 14.91 11.47
C GLU A 65 1.27 16.28 11.09
N GLU A 66 1.56 17.30 11.91
CA GLU A 66 1.15 18.68 11.67
C GLU A 66 2.33 19.61 11.87
N ASP A 67 2.61 20.43 10.85
CA ASP A 67 3.57 21.53 10.90
C ASP A 67 2.87 22.88 10.59
N GLU A 68 3.63 23.97 10.47
CA GLU A 68 3.06 25.32 10.26
C GLU A 68 2.27 25.45 8.94
N ASP A 69 2.59 24.63 7.93
CA ASP A 69 2.07 24.76 6.56
C ASP A 69 1.28 23.52 6.09
N THR A 70 1.39 22.38 6.77
CA THR A 70 0.90 21.09 6.29
C THR A 70 0.29 20.24 7.42
N SER A 71 -0.85 19.61 7.12
CA SER A 71 -1.43 18.52 7.91
C SER A 71 -1.37 17.23 7.08
N LEU A 72 -0.60 16.24 7.53
CA LEU A 72 -0.44 14.94 6.87
C LEU A 72 -1.00 13.84 7.76
N LEU A 73 -2.03 13.15 7.27
CA LEU A 73 -2.55 11.92 7.86
C LEU A 73 -2.04 10.73 7.04
N SER A 74 -1.25 9.87 7.67
CA SER A 74 -0.82 8.59 7.12
C SER A 74 -1.64 7.47 7.73
N PHE A 75 -2.08 6.49 6.95
CA PHE A 75 -2.70 5.27 7.50
C PHE A 75 -2.56 4.09 6.55
N GLU A 76 -2.71 2.89 7.10
CA GLU A 76 -2.62 1.66 6.32
C GLU A 76 -3.86 0.79 6.46
N THR A 77 -4.27 0.18 5.35
CA THR A 77 -5.36 -0.78 5.31
C THR A 77 -4.90 -2.16 4.88
N GLU A 78 -5.46 -3.20 5.51
CA GLU A 78 -5.50 -4.54 4.94
C GLU A 78 -6.90 -4.80 4.37
N THR A 79 -6.97 -5.08 3.07
CA THR A 79 -8.23 -5.25 2.32
C THR A 79 -8.23 -6.51 1.47
N ALA A 80 -9.41 -6.97 1.05
CA ALA A 80 -9.53 -8.15 0.21
C ALA A 80 -9.24 -7.82 -1.26
N TRP A 81 -8.18 -8.42 -1.81
CA TRP A 81 -7.75 -8.38 -3.22
C TRP A 81 -7.28 -7.04 -3.78
N ASP A 82 -7.83 -5.91 -3.32
CA ASP A 82 -7.49 -4.59 -3.82
C ASP A 82 -7.88 -3.51 -2.80
N ALA A 83 -7.29 -2.31 -2.93
CA ALA A 83 -7.55 -1.16 -2.08
C ALA A 83 -9.04 -0.76 -2.12
N CYS A 84 -9.57 -0.32 -0.98
CA CYS A 84 -10.94 0.19 -0.87
C CYS A 84 -11.02 1.72 -1.09
N ASN A 85 -10.33 2.23 -2.11
CA ASN A 85 -10.18 3.68 -2.38
C ASN A 85 -11.52 4.44 -2.48
N ASP A 86 -12.53 3.80 -3.08
CA ASP A 86 -13.87 4.38 -3.25
C ASP A 86 -14.53 4.82 -1.92
N LEU A 87 -14.24 4.14 -0.82
CA LEU A 87 -14.72 4.55 0.50
C LEU A 87 -14.11 5.90 0.89
N PHE A 88 -12.81 6.06 0.71
CA PHE A 88 -12.10 7.28 1.08
C PHE A 88 -12.44 8.45 0.15
N PHE A 89 -12.69 8.19 -1.14
CA PHE A 89 -13.23 9.21 -2.05
C PHE A 89 -14.63 9.65 -1.65
N GLU A 90 -15.48 8.73 -1.18
CA GLU A 90 -16.81 9.10 -0.69
C GLU A 90 -16.75 9.86 0.63
N ILE A 91 -15.82 9.52 1.52
CA ILE A 91 -15.54 10.31 2.73
C ILE A 91 -15.07 11.72 2.33
N ASN A 92 -14.18 11.85 1.34
CA ASN A 92 -13.72 13.15 0.85
C ASN A 92 -14.89 14.03 0.36
N ARG A 93 -15.82 13.46 -0.41
CA ARG A 93 -17.03 14.16 -0.85
C ARG A 93 -17.89 14.70 0.31
N LEU A 94 -17.94 13.98 1.43
CA LEU A 94 -18.64 14.44 2.64
C LEU A 94 -17.86 15.52 3.41
N LEU A 95 -16.57 15.67 3.11
CA LEU A 95 -15.67 16.69 3.64
C LEU A 95 -15.43 17.80 2.62
N ASP A 96 -16.43 18.09 1.78
CA ASP A 96 -16.43 19.17 0.78
C ASP A 96 -15.32 19.03 -0.29
N ASP A 97 -14.85 17.80 -0.56
CA ASP A 97 -13.75 17.47 -1.48
C ASP A 97 -12.45 18.21 -1.16
N GLU A 98 -12.19 18.47 0.14
CA GLU A 98 -11.04 19.23 0.63
C GLU A 98 -9.78 18.36 0.90
N LEU A 99 -9.86 17.04 0.77
CA LEU A 99 -8.71 16.13 0.91
C LEU A 99 -8.02 15.90 -0.44
N SER A 100 -6.69 15.82 -0.40
CA SER A 100 -5.81 15.23 -1.41
C SER A 100 -5.36 13.88 -0.89
N ILE A 101 -5.64 12.81 -1.64
CA ILE A 101 -5.50 11.43 -1.19
C ILE A 101 -4.51 10.73 -2.12
N SER A 102 -3.31 10.48 -1.64
CA SER A 102 -2.32 9.64 -2.31
C SER A 102 -2.31 8.25 -1.69
N TYR A 103 -2.10 7.20 -2.49
CA TYR A 103 -2.01 5.83 -2.00
C TYR A 103 -1.08 4.95 -2.85
N ARG A 104 -0.51 3.94 -2.21
CA ARG A 104 0.24 2.85 -2.84
C ARG A 104 -0.34 1.51 -2.37
N CYS A 105 -0.73 0.66 -3.32
CA CYS A 105 -1.31 -0.65 -3.06
C CYS A 105 -0.32 -1.76 -3.46
N CYS A 106 -0.15 -2.73 -2.55
CA CYS A 106 0.62 -3.95 -2.76
C CYS A 106 -0.26 -5.17 -2.45
N GLU A 107 -0.43 -6.07 -3.42
CA GLU A 107 -1.09 -7.37 -3.23
C GLU A 107 -0.34 -8.45 -4.02
N CYS A 108 0.47 -9.26 -3.32
CA CYS A 108 1.30 -10.28 -3.93
C CYS A 108 0.52 -11.41 -4.62
N GLY A 109 -0.59 -11.86 -4.04
CA GLY A 109 -1.32 -13.03 -4.52
C GLY A 109 -2.13 -12.82 -5.81
N CYS A 110 -2.48 -11.58 -6.13
CA CYS A 110 -3.18 -11.19 -7.36
C CYS A 110 -2.33 -10.27 -8.25
N GLU A 111 -1.05 -10.06 -7.91
CA GLU A 111 -0.11 -9.22 -8.64
C GLU A 111 -0.61 -7.76 -8.82
N VAL A 112 -1.19 -7.18 -7.77
CA VAL A 112 -1.73 -5.81 -7.79
C VAL A 112 -0.70 -4.86 -7.19
N TYR A 113 -0.12 -4.01 -8.04
CA TYR A 113 0.88 -3.01 -7.66
C TYR A 113 0.65 -1.70 -8.40
N TYR A 114 0.14 -0.70 -7.68
CA TYR A 114 -0.05 0.63 -8.24
C TYR A 114 0.09 1.73 -7.20
N THR A 115 0.31 2.93 -7.72
CA THR A 115 0.47 4.16 -6.97
C THR A 115 -0.38 5.25 -7.62
N HIS A 116 -1.15 5.97 -6.80
CA HIS A 116 -1.76 7.25 -7.14
C HIS A 116 -1.15 8.29 -6.19
N ASP A 117 -0.31 9.18 -6.72
CA ASP A 117 0.47 10.09 -5.87
C ASP A 117 0.33 11.55 -6.31
N GLU A 118 -0.41 12.31 -5.52
CA GLU A 118 -0.66 13.74 -5.73
C GLU A 118 0.42 14.61 -5.08
N GLY A 119 1.22 14.06 -4.16
CA GLY A 119 2.15 14.81 -3.31
C GLY A 119 3.62 14.42 -3.39
N ASN A 120 3.98 13.43 -4.21
CA ASN A 120 5.31 12.81 -4.28
C ASN A 120 5.71 12.11 -2.96
N TYR A 121 4.76 11.40 -2.35
CA TYR A 121 4.97 10.62 -1.14
C TYR A 121 5.52 9.21 -1.38
N PHE A 122 5.38 8.67 -2.59
CA PHE A 122 5.72 7.30 -2.93
C PHE A 122 6.77 7.27 -4.05
N PRO A 123 8.05 7.53 -3.72
CA PRO A 123 9.13 7.54 -4.71
C PRO A 123 9.55 6.14 -5.17
N GLU A 124 9.04 5.07 -4.54
CA GLU A 124 9.44 3.70 -4.80
C GLU A 124 9.00 3.21 -6.18
N GLU A 125 9.91 2.53 -6.87
CA GLU A 125 9.69 2.01 -8.23
C GLU A 125 9.11 0.59 -8.23
N CYS A 126 9.39 -0.20 -7.20
CA CYS A 126 8.98 -1.61 -7.16
C CYS A 126 8.73 -2.15 -5.75
N CYS A 127 8.00 -3.26 -5.71
CA CYS A 127 7.74 -4.11 -4.57
C CYS A 127 8.31 -5.50 -4.83
N VAL A 128 8.73 -6.20 -3.78
CA VAL A 128 9.12 -7.61 -3.85
C VAL A 128 7.99 -8.50 -3.36
N SER A 129 7.71 -9.55 -4.13
CA SER A 129 6.90 -10.69 -3.69
C SER A 129 7.83 -11.88 -3.53
N ALA A 130 7.99 -12.37 -2.32
CA ALA A 130 8.96 -13.44 -2.05
C ALA A 130 8.45 -14.43 -1.00
N SER A 131 8.99 -15.64 -1.04
CA SER A 131 8.74 -16.68 -0.04
C SER A 131 9.88 -17.68 0.00
N GLY A 132 9.94 -18.45 1.09
CA GLY A 132 10.96 -19.47 1.34
C GLY A 132 12.34 -18.92 1.68
N GLU A 133 13.23 -19.79 2.17
CA GLU A 133 14.59 -19.42 2.55
C GLU A 133 15.40 -19.07 1.29
N PRO A 134 16.11 -17.94 1.23
CA PRO A 134 16.45 -16.99 2.32
C PRO A 134 15.63 -15.67 2.31
N PHE A 135 14.42 -15.66 1.76
CA PHE A 135 13.63 -14.47 1.45
C PHE A 135 12.45 -14.21 2.39
N GLU A 136 12.36 -14.90 3.53
CA GLU A 136 11.24 -14.83 4.48
C GLU A 136 10.86 -13.39 4.86
N ASP A 137 11.88 -12.55 5.02
CA ASP A 137 11.74 -11.19 5.54
C ASP A 137 11.59 -10.13 4.43
N CYS A 138 11.49 -10.53 3.16
CA CYS A 138 11.49 -9.61 2.01
C CYS A 138 10.13 -9.47 1.31
N CYS A 139 9.13 -10.25 1.72
CA CYS A 139 7.80 -10.15 1.11
C CYS A 139 7.18 -8.79 1.46
N ASP A 140 6.60 -8.13 0.45
CA ASP A 140 6.00 -6.79 0.53
C ASP A 140 6.99 -5.64 0.78
N ASP A 141 8.31 -5.90 0.74
CA ASP A 141 9.31 -4.84 0.79
C ASP A 141 9.28 -3.98 -0.48
N VAL A 142 9.31 -2.66 -0.29
CA VAL A 142 9.32 -1.67 -1.36
C VAL A 142 10.71 -1.04 -1.50
N TYR A 143 11.10 -0.77 -2.75
CA TYR A 143 12.43 -0.26 -3.08
C TYR A 143 12.36 0.99 -3.94
N GLY A 144 13.28 1.93 -3.67
CA GLY A 144 13.41 3.17 -4.41
C GLY A 144 13.76 2.94 -5.88
N THR A 145 14.50 1.86 -6.18
CA THR A 145 14.82 1.47 -7.55
C THR A 145 14.80 -0.03 -7.75
N ILE A 146 14.59 -0.49 -8.99
CA ILE A 146 14.75 -1.91 -9.37
C ILE A 146 16.13 -2.44 -8.98
N GLY A 147 17.18 -1.63 -9.15
CA GLY A 147 18.55 -1.99 -8.78
C GLY A 147 18.75 -2.26 -7.28
N GLU A 148 17.95 -1.66 -6.39
CA GLU A 148 17.97 -1.97 -4.95
C GLU A 148 17.40 -3.36 -4.67
N ALA A 149 16.25 -3.70 -5.25
CA ALA A 149 15.65 -5.02 -5.14
C ALA A 149 16.58 -6.11 -5.73
N ILE A 150 17.25 -5.84 -6.86
CA ILE A 150 18.26 -6.75 -7.44
C ILE A 150 19.42 -6.97 -6.47
N ARG A 151 19.90 -5.92 -5.79
CA ARG A 151 20.98 -6.05 -4.81
C ARG A 151 20.57 -6.91 -3.62
N GLU A 152 19.33 -6.77 -3.14
CA GLU A 152 18.80 -7.62 -2.08
C GLU A 152 18.86 -9.09 -2.48
N TRP A 153 18.31 -9.42 -3.65
CA TRP A 153 18.33 -10.77 -4.20
C TRP A 153 19.77 -11.31 -4.39
N THR A 154 20.65 -10.50 -4.97
CA THR A 154 22.06 -10.85 -5.21
C THR A 154 22.80 -11.14 -3.90
N SER A 155 22.51 -10.37 -2.85
CA SER A 155 23.15 -10.54 -1.54
C SER A 155 22.81 -11.88 -0.88
N LYS A 156 21.63 -12.43 -1.21
CA LYS A 156 21.11 -13.67 -0.66
C LYS A 156 21.48 -14.91 -1.48
N THR A 157 21.52 -14.79 -2.80
CA THR A 157 21.82 -15.92 -3.71
C THR A 157 23.29 -16.01 -4.11
N GLY A 158 24.03 -14.90 -4.04
CA GLY A 158 25.40 -14.79 -4.55
C GLY A 158 25.49 -14.75 -6.08
N ILE A 159 24.38 -14.63 -6.80
CA ILE A 159 24.35 -14.59 -8.27
C ILE A 159 24.47 -13.13 -8.72
N GLU A 160 25.61 -12.78 -9.30
CA GLU A 160 25.90 -11.41 -9.72
C GLU A 160 25.13 -10.99 -11.00
N GLN A 161 24.77 -9.70 -11.06
CA GLN A 161 24.12 -9.07 -12.21
C GLN A 161 24.95 -9.18 -13.50
N GLY A 162 26.27 -9.01 -13.40
CA GLY A 162 27.18 -9.06 -14.55
C GLY A 162 26.99 -7.88 -15.51
N GLU A 163 26.92 -8.16 -16.82
CA GLU A 163 26.69 -7.15 -17.86
C GLU A 163 25.20 -6.88 -18.17
N ARG A 164 24.28 -7.54 -17.44
CA ARG A 164 22.83 -7.39 -17.66
C ARG A 164 22.35 -6.00 -17.22
N THR A 165 21.43 -5.40 -17.97
CA THR A 165 20.67 -4.24 -17.50
C THR A 165 19.76 -4.62 -16.33
N ASP A 166 19.23 -3.62 -15.61
CA ASP A 166 18.29 -3.87 -14.52
C ASP A 166 17.04 -4.60 -15.01
N GLU A 167 16.48 -4.21 -16.16
CA GLU A 167 15.35 -4.93 -16.80
C GLU A 167 15.69 -6.40 -17.10
N GLN A 168 16.86 -6.65 -17.71
CA GLN A 168 17.28 -8.02 -18.04
C GLN A 168 17.54 -8.88 -16.79
N MET A 169 18.04 -8.26 -15.72
CA MET A 169 18.29 -8.95 -14.47
C MET A 169 16.98 -9.20 -13.71
N MET A 170 16.04 -8.26 -13.75
CA MET A 170 14.69 -8.43 -13.21
C MET A 170 13.96 -9.59 -13.89
N ASP A 171 13.97 -9.64 -15.22
CA ASP A 171 13.37 -10.75 -15.98
C ASP A 171 14.02 -12.09 -15.58
N PHE A 172 15.35 -12.12 -15.48
CA PHE A 172 16.09 -13.31 -15.02
C PHE A 172 15.71 -13.75 -13.61
N ILE A 173 15.59 -12.81 -12.67
CA ILE A 173 15.18 -13.09 -11.28
C ILE A 173 13.74 -13.64 -11.26
N ASN A 174 12.84 -13.02 -12.01
CA ASN A 174 11.42 -13.40 -12.04
C ASN A 174 11.18 -14.78 -12.67
N GLU A 175 12.09 -15.26 -13.52
CA GLU A 175 12.04 -16.59 -14.13
C GLU A 175 12.96 -17.61 -13.41
N TYR A 176 13.63 -17.21 -12.33
CA TYR A 176 14.59 -18.06 -11.64
C TYR A 176 13.89 -19.21 -10.89
N GLU A 177 14.26 -20.45 -11.22
CA GLU A 177 13.76 -21.64 -10.55
C GLU A 177 14.67 -22.00 -9.35
N TYR A 178 14.07 -22.15 -8.18
CA TYR A 178 14.74 -22.58 -6.96
C TYR A 178 14.63 -24.10 -6.76
N GLU A 179 15.48 -24.67 -5.91
CA GLU A 179 15.40 -26.11 -5.59
C GLU A 179 14.15 -26.48 -4.80
N ASP A 180 13.64 -25.53 -4.00
CA ASP A 180 12.39 -25.66 -3.25
C ASP A 180 11.27 -24.93 -4.00
N ASP A 181 10.20 -25.67 -4.32
CA ASP A 181 9.05 -25.17 -5.07
C ASP A 181 8.28 -24.05 -4.32
N ASP A 182 8.44 -23.96 -3.00
CA ASP A 182 7.84 -22.91 -2.17
C ASP A 182 8.72 -21.63 -2.10
N THR A 183 9.93 -21.67 -2.69
CA THR A 183 10.85 -20.53 -2.70
C THR A 183 10.73 -19.72 -3.99
N TYR A 184 10.55 -18.41 -3.86
CA TYR A 184 10.54 -17.50 -5.00
C TYR A 184 10.93 -16.08 -4.58
N PHE A 185 11.32 -15.28 -5.58
CA PHE A 185 11.56 -13.85 -5.41
C PHE A 185 11.18 -13.14 -6.72
N TYR A 186 10.11 -12.37 -6.69
CA TYR A 186 9.63 -11.59 -7.81
C TYR A 186 9.76 -10.11 -7.52
N ILE A 187 10.31 -9.37 -8.46
CA ILE A 187 10.33 -7.90 -8.45
C ILE A 187 9.18 -7.42 -9.33
N ARG A 188 8.29 -6.61 -8.74
CA ARG A 188 7.07 -6.12 -9.37
C ARG A 188 7.08 -4.60 -9.37
N THR A 189 7.04 -3.99 -10.55
CA THR A 189 7.04 -2.54 -10.70
C THR A 189 5.68 -1.95 -10.39
N PHE A 190 5.66 -0.77 -9.78
CA PHE A 190 4.42 -0.03 -9.57
C PHE A 190 3.93 0.57 -10.88
N THR A 191 2.64 0.43 -11.15
CA THR A 191 1.95 1.22 -12.18
C THR A 191 1.48 2.54 -11.58
N PHE A 192 1.65 3.65 -12.31
CA PHE A 192 1.19 4.96 -11.86
C PHE A 192 -0.17 5.27 -12.47
N GLU A 193 -1.17 5.52 -11.62
CA GLU A 193 -2.54 5.90 -12.00
C GLU A 193 -2.72 7.42 -12.19
#